data_AF-A0A3M2B2I9-F1
#
_entry.id   AF-A0A3M2B2I9-F1
#
_cell.length_a   1.000
_cell.length_b   1.000
_cell.length_c   1.000
_cell.angle_alpha   90.00
_cell.angle_beta   90.00
_cell.angle_gamma   90.00
#
_symmetry.space_group_name_H-M   'P 1'
#
loop_
_entity.id
_entity.type
_entity.pdbx_description
1 polymer ?
#
loop_
_entity_poly.entity_id
_entity_poly.type
_entity_poly.pdbx_seq_one_letter_code
_entity_poly.pdbx_strand_id
1 'polypeptide(L)'
;MGAFFIALIIYYPSFFFRKNGSLILAFFIVVSIVASFLLSTNFATIRNFVAHTVEGRTPRSQVIQRVFTEMPDDYPWMPIIGIGPGQFGSRAGLIGTGMYFGGPVNPRNIPFLPKGMSSAFRDYIWDLWLAMSLHPSVNDSSSTYKPFFSWLSMYVEYGAIAILVIVGFIGHLLRRLRRSMNGSSMRRLQATSLSAGIVFVFMLGAQENYWETSQALLVGLMVMKVLYANLTYRKRGGDGH
;
A
#
# COMPACT_ATOMS: atom_id res chain seq x y z
N MET A 1 -10.10 0.46 -8.12
CA MET A 1 -11.27 1.36 -7.92
C MET A 1 -10.95 2.54 -6.99
N GLY A 2 -10.51 2.31 -5.74
CA GLY A 2 -10.30 3.40 -4.76
C GLY A 2 -9.41 4.55 -5.24
N ALA A 3 -8.23 4.26 -5.80
CA ALA A 3 -7.31 5.29 -6.30
C ALA A 3 -7.91 6.19 -7.40
N PHE A 4 -8.69 5.60 -8.30
CA PHE A 4 -9.40 6.35 -9.35
C PHE A 4 -10.48 7.25 -8.75
N PHE A 5 -11.24 6.75 -7.77
CA PHE A 5 -12.27 7.54 -7.10
C PHE A 5 -11.68 8.74 -6.34
N ILE A 6 -10.58 8.53 -5.62
CA ILE A 6 -9.82 9.61 -4.96
C ILE A 6 -9.39 10.66 -5.98
N ALA A 7 -8.80 10.25 -7.12
CA ALA A 7 -8.41 11.16 -8.17
C ALA A 7 -9.63 11.90 -8.76
N LEU A 8 -10.73 11.22 -9.02
CA LEU A 8 -11.95 11.82 -9.57
C LEU A 8 -12.51 12.91 -8.64
N ILE A 9 -12.54 12.66 -7.33
CA ILE A 9 -12.94 13.67 -6.33
C ILE A 9 -12.02 14.89 -6.39
N ILE A 10 -10.71 14.70 -6.47
CA ILE A 10 -9.73 15.80 -6.47
C ILE A 10 -9.88 16.69 -7.72
N TYR A 11 -10.09 16.11 -8.90
CA TYR A 11 -10.04 16.82 -10.18
C TYR A 11 -11.40 17.18 -10.77
N TYR A 12 -12.46 16.48 -10.39
CA TYR A 12 -13.82 16.68 -10.88
C TYR A 12 -14.85 16.72 -9.75
N PRO A 13 -14.68 17.59 -8.72
CA PRO A 13 -15.61 17.63 -7.59
C PRO A 13 -17.06 17.96 -8.01
N SER A 14 -17.22 18.81 -9.04
CA SER A 14 -18.54 19.17 -9.58
C SER A 14 -19.21 18.05 -10.36
N PHE A 15 -18.50 16.96 -10.71
CA PHE A 15 -19.08 15.85 -11.45
C PHE A 15 -20.25 15.23 -10.69
N PHE A 16 -20.07 15.01 -9.38
CA PHE A 16 -21.09 14.42 -8.51
C PHE A 16 -22.35 15.28 -8.33
N PHE A 17 -22.24 16.60 -8.51
CA PHE A 17 -23.37 17.54 -8.32
C PHE A 17 -24.11 17.90 -9.61
N ARG A 18 -23.66 17.40 -10.78
CA ARG A 18 -24.35 17.60 -12.05
C ARG A 18 -25.35 16.46 -12.31
N LYS A 19 -26.41 16.73 -13.09
CA LYS A 19 -27.45 15.74 -13.47
C LYS A 19 -26.89 14.41 -13.98
N ASN A 20 -25.80 14.44 -14.73
CA ASN A 20 -25.18 13.21 -15.25
C ASN A 20 -24.40 12.45 -14.16
N GLY A 21 -23.83 13.17 -13.18
CA GLY A 21 -23.15 12.54 -12.04
C GLY A 21 -24.10 11.82 -11.11
N SER A 22 -25.28 12.39 -10.85
CA SER A 22 -26.32 11.70 -10.06
C SER A 22 -26.81 10.43 -10.75
N LEU A 23 -26.92 10.41 -12.09
CA LEU A 23 -27.26 9.20 -12.83
C LEU A 23 -26.17 8.11 -12.73
N ILE A 24 -24.90 8.49 -12.85
CA ILE A 24 -23.77 7.55 -12.71
C ILE A 24 -23.69 7.02 -11.28
N LEU A 25 -23.89 7.88 -10.27
CA LEU A 25 -23.95 7.46 -8.88
C LEU A 25 -25.11 6.48 -8.64
N ALA A 26 -26.30 6.80 -9.14
CA ALA A 26 -27.46 5.91 -9.08
C ALA A 26 -27.16 4.56 -9.77
N PHE A 27 -26.51 4.57 -10.94
CA PHE A 27 -26.07 3.35 -11.61
C PHE A 27 -25.13 2.52 -10.74
N PHE A 28 -24.09 3.11 -10.14
CA PHE A 28 -23.19 2.40 -9.24
C PHE A 28 -23.90 1.86 -7.99
N ILE A 29 -24.87 2.59 -7.45
CA ILE A 29 -25.71 2.12 -6.33
C ILE A 29 -26.52 0.90 -6.78
N VAL A 30 -27.23 0.97 -7.91
CA VAL A 30 -28.02 -0.15 -8.44
C VAL A 30 -27.14 -1.35 -8.72
N VAL A 31 -25.99 -1.17 -9.39
CA VAL A 31 -25.03 -2.25 -9.64
C VAL A 31 -24.52 -2.84 -8.32
N SER A 32 -24.25 -2.03 -7.30
CA SER A 32 -23.82 -2.51 -5.99
C SER A 32 -24.91 -3.32 -5.29
N ILE A 33 -26.17 -2.89 -5.37
CA ILE A 33 -27.32 -3.61 -4.85
C ILE A 33 -27.48 -4.95 -5.59
N VAL A 34 -27.48 -4.95 -6.92
CA VAL A 34 -27.58 -6.18 -7.72
C VAL A 34 -26.42 -7.13 -7.43
N ALA A 35 -25.19 -6.61 -7.37
CA ALA A 35 -24.01 -7.37 -7.00
C ALA A 35 -24.13 -7.96 -5.58
N SER A 36 -24.75 -7.25 -4.63
CA SER A 36 -24.97 -7.78 -3.27
C SER A 36 -25.89 -9.00 -3.23
N PHE A 37 -26.87 -9.07 -4.13
CA PHE A 37 -27.74 -10.24 -4.27
C PHE A 37 -27.06 -11.37 -5.05
N LEU A 38 -26.44 -11.08 -6.19
CA LEU A 38 -25.82 -12.09 -7.07
C LEU A 38 -24.51 -12.66 -6.52
N LEU A 39 -23.77 -11.87 -5.75
CA LEU A 39 -22.47 -12.24 -5.18
C LEU A 39 -22.53 -12.31 -3.65
N SER A 40 -23.67 -12.70 -3.10
CA SER A 40 -23.92 -12.79 -1.65
C SER A 40 -22.83 -13.59 -0.92
N THR A 41 -22.34 -14.68 -1.53
CA THR A 41 -21.21 -15.47 -1.00
C THR A 41 -19.94 -14.63 -0.85
N ASN A 42 -19.60 -13.79 -1.84
CA ASN A 42 -18.42 -12.92 -1.76
C ASN A 42 -18.57 -11.86 -0.67
N PHE A 43 -19.76 -11.31 -0.49
CA PHE A 43 -20.03 -10.38 0.62
C PHE A 43 -19.95 -11.06 1.99
N ALA A 44 -20.39 -12.31 2.10
CA ALA A 44 -20.20 -13.11 3.31
C ALA A 44 -18.71 -13.34 3.60
N THR A 45 -17.89 -13.65 2.58
CA THR A 45 -16.43 -13.76 2.72
C THR A 45 -15.79 -12.45 3.20
N ILE A 46 -16.20 -11.31 2.64
CA ILE A 46 -15.71 -9.99 3.08
C ILE A 46 -16.11 -9.73 4.53
N ARG A 47 -17.37 -10.00 4.89
CA ARG A 47 -17.85 -9.83 6.28
C ARG A 47 -17.07 -10.69 7.25
N ASN A 48 -16.83 -11.96 6.92
CA ASN A 48 -16.04 -12.87 7.75
C ASN A 48 -14.59 -12.41 7.85
N PHE A 49 -13.99 -11.94 6.76
CA PHE A 49 -12.66 -11.35 6.79
C PHE A 49 -12.59 -10.13 7.71
N VAL A 50 -13.55 -9.22 7.63
CA VAL A 50 -13.61 -8.05 8.51
C VAL A 50 -13.79 -8.48 9.97
N ALA A 51 -14.71 -9.40 10.25
CA ALA A 51 -14.93 -9.93 11.60
C ALA A 51 -13.64 -10.55 12.16
N HIS A 52 -13.00 -11.45 11.42
CA HIS A 52 -11.72 -12.05 11.84
C HIS A 52 -10.59 -11.04 11.99
N THR A 53 -10.57 -9.98 11.18
CA THR A 53 -9.59 -8.91 11.31
C THR A 53 -9.82 -8.10 12.59
N VAL A 54 -11.07 -7.73 12.89
CA VAL A 54 -11.43 -7.01 14.12
C VAL A 54 -11.20 -7.87 15.37
N GLU A 55 -11.47 -9.16 15.29
CA GLU A 55 -11.27 -10.13 16.37
C GLU A 55 -9.79 -10.52 16.58
N GLY A 56 -8.84 -10.00 15.81
CA GLY A 56 -7.42 -10.37 15.97
C GLY A 56 -7.11 -11.82 15.54
N ARG A 57 -7.91 -12.39 14.64
CA ARG A 57 -7.77 -13.80 14.19
C ARG A 57 -6.95 -13.97 12.92
N THR A 58 -6.65 -12.90 12.18
CA THR A 58 -5.80 -12.99 10.99
C THR A 58 -4.35 -12.69 11.37
N PRO A 59 -3.35 -13.31 10.71
CA PRO A 59 -1.94 -12.99 10.96
C PRO A 59 -1.65 -11.48 10.83
N ARG A 60 -2.31 -10.83 9.86
CA ARG A 60 -2.27 -9.37 9.70
C ARG A 60 -2.82 -8.60 10.90
N SER A 61 -4.00 -8.96 11.42
CA SER A 61 -4.53 -8.21 12.58
C SER A 61 -3.73 -8.48 13.84
N GLN A 62 -3.21 -9.70 14.02
CA GLN A 62 -2.34 -10.07 15.14
C GLN A 62 -1.06 -9.24 15.14
N VAL A 63 -0.36 -9.13 14.01
CA VAL A 63 0.87 -8.32 13.94
C VAL A 63 0.58 -6.83 14.15
N ILE A 64 -0.55 -6.32 13.63
CA ILE A 64 -0.96 -4.93 13.87
C ILE A 64 -1.20 -4.71 15.36
N GLN A 65 -1.97 -5.58 16.01
CA GLN A 65 -2.23 -5.49 17.44
C GLN A 65 -0.93 -5.48 18.23
N ARG A 66 -0.07 -6.48 18.03
CA ARG A 66 1.26 -6.57 18.66
C ARG A 66 2.10 -5.31 18.49
N VAL A 67 2.16 -4.75 17.28
CA VAL A 67 2.93 -3.52 17.00
C VAL A 67 2.37 -2.31 17.74
N PHE A 68 1.05 -2.20 17.91
CA PHE A 68 0.45 -1.02 18.54
C PHE A 68 0.23 -1.16 20.04
N THR A 69 0.22 -2.39 20.59
CA THR A 69 -0.06 -2.62 22.01
C THR A 69 1.11 -3.18 22.81
N GLU A 70 1.99 -3.98 22.20
CA GLU A 70 3.07 -4.67 22.93
C GLU A 70 4.44 -4.06 22.58
N MET A 71 4.71 -3.88 21.29
CA MET A 71 6.00 -3.39 20.80
C MET A 71 6.44 -2.01 21.35
N PRO A 72 5.53 -1.05 21.65
CA PRO A 72 5.93 0.21 22.28
C PRO A 72 6.48 0.07 23.70
N ASP A 73 6.17 -1.03 24.40
CA ASP A 73 6.72 -1.28 25.74
C ASP A 73 8.22 -1.64 25.66
N ASP A 74 8.60 -2.46 24.68
CA ASP A 74 9.99 -2.85 24.43
C ASP A 74 10.79 -1.79 23.65
N TYR A 75 10.12 -1.05 22.76
CA TYR A 75 10.72 -0.02 21.91
C TYR A 75 9.95 1.31 22.00
N PRO A 76 10.06 2.07 23.11
CA PRO A 76 9.25 3.28 23.34
C PRO A 76 9.40 4.38 22.27
N TRP A 77 10.53 4.44 21.57
CA TRP A 77 10.78 5.41 20.49
C TRP A 77 10.25 4.97 19.12
N MET A 78 9.92 3.68 18.94
CA MET A 78 9.48 3.10 17.67
C MET A 78 8.31 3.87 17.03
N PRO A 79 7.25 4.28 17.77
CA PRO A 79 6.14 5.00 17.16
C PRO A 79 6.54 6.30 16.46
N ILE A 80 7.62 6.95 16.91
CA ILE A 80 8.04 8.26 16.39
C ILE A 80 9.08 8.11 15.28
N ILE A 81 10.19 7.40 15.57
CA ILE A 81 11.38 7.33 14.69
C ILE A 81 11.64 5.93 14.12
N GLY A 82 10.91 4.92 14.58
CA GLY A 82 11.10 3.52 14.19
C GLY A 82 12.29 2.84 14.88
N ILE A 83 12.47 1.56 14.60
CA ILE A 83 13.55 0.72 15.14
C ILE A 83 14.74 0.54 14.18
N GLY A 84 14.64 1.07 12.97
CA GLY A 84 15.67 1.00 11.94
C GLY A 84 15.33 0.06 10.77
N PRO A 85 15.93 0.31 9.60
CA PRO A 85 15.67 -0.43 8.37
C PRO A 85 16.09 -1.90 8.51
N GLY A 86 15.28 -2.82 8.00
CA GLY A 86 15.61 -4.25 8.01
C GLY A 86 15.33 -4.97 9.33
N GLN A 87 14.82 -4.27 10.36
CA GLN A 87 14.66 -4.84 11.71
C GLN A 87 13.29 -5.46 11.97
N PHE A 88 12.28 -5.18 11.15
CA PHE A 88 10.92 -5.73 11.33
C PHE A 88 10.58 -6.66 10.17
N GLY A 89 9.43 -6.49 9.53
CA GLY A 89 8.92 -7.35 8.48
C GLY A 89 9.36 -7.01 7.07
N SER A 90 10.46 -6.25 6.87
CA SER A 90 10.94 -6.02 5.51
C SER A 90 11.55 -7.29 4.90
N ARG A 91 11.52 -7.39 3.57
CA ARG A 91 12.25 -8.44 2.83
C ARG A 91 13.74 -8.38 3.10
N ALA A 92 14.29 -7.19 3.35
CA ALA A 92 15.69 -7.04 3.76
C ALA A 92 15.98 -7.85 5.05
N GLY A 93 15.11 -7.75 6.06
CA GLY A 93 15.21 -8.56 7.28
C GLY A 93 15.12 -10.06 6.99
N LEU A 94 14.15 -10.49 6.18
CA LEU A 94 14.01 -11.90 5.76
C LEU A 94 15.23 -12.41 4.98
N ILE A 95 15.86 -11.57 4.16
CA ILE A 95 17.07 -11.93 3.41
C ILE A 95 18.26 -12.17 4.34
N GLY A 96 18.46 -11.33 5.37
CA GLY A 96 19.55 -11.47 6.34
C GLY A 96 19.49 -12.76 7.15
N THR A 97 18.29 -13.33 7.32
CA THR A 97 18.11 -14.63 7.98
C THR A 97 18.40 -15.85 7.10
N GLY A 98 18.53 -15.65 5.78
CA GLY A 98 18.64 -16.72 4.79
C GLY A 98 17.32 -17.46 4.49
N MET A 99 16.26 -17.19 5.24
CA MET A 99 14.96 -17.86 5.07
C MET A 99 14.25 -17.42 3.80
N TYR A 100 14.55 -16.24 3.28
CA TYR A 100 14.02 -15.78 2.00
C TYR A 100 14.39 -16.71 0.83
N PHE A 101 15.62 -17.23 0.81
CA PHE A 101 16.11 -18.09 -0.30
C PHE A 101 16.03 -19.59 -0.01
N GLY A 102 16.03 -19.96 1.28
CA GLY A 102 16.09 -21.36 1.71
C GLY A 102 14.84 -21.89 2.40
N GLY A 103 13.92 -21.00 2.78
CA GLY A 103 12.78 -21.34 3.63
C GLY A 103 13.17 -21.57 5.09
N PRO A 104 12.19 -21.91 5.95
CA PRO A 104 12.42 -22.14 7.38
C PRO A 104 13.23 -23.41 7.68
N VAL A 105 13.13 -24.43 6.82
CA VAL A 105 13.76 -25.75 7.05
C VAL A 105 15.24 -25.76 6.67
N ASN A 106 15.63 -25.02 5.63
CA ASN A 106 17.00 -25.00 5.13
C ASN A 106 17.43 -23.58 4.72
N PRO A 107 17.59 -22.64 5.67
CA PRO A 107 17.88 -21.24 5.37
C PRO A 107 19.19 -21.10 4.59
N ARG A 108 19.15 -20.32 3.50
CA ARG A 108 20.26 -20.06 2.59
C ARG A 108 20.72 -18.62 2.72
N ASN A 109 21.79 -18.42 3.48
CA ASN A 109 22.41 -17.10 3.66
C ASN A 109 23.15 -16.67 2.39
N ILE A 110 23.08 -15.38 2.06
CA ILE A 110 23.95 -14.79 1.04
C ILE A 110 25.33 -14.54 1.67
N PRO A 111 26.44 -14.90 1.00
CA PRO A 111 27.77 -14.52 1.44
C PRO A 111 27.88 -13.00 1.69
N PHE A 112 28.62 -12.60 2.72
CA PHE A 112 28.92 -11.20 3.07
C PHE A 112 27.76 -10.32 3.57
N LEU A 113 26.53 -10.85 3.68
CA LEU A 113 25.45 -10.14 4.37
C LEU A 113 25.44 -10.45 5.88
N PRO A 114 25.00 -9.50 6.73
CA PRO A 114 24.77 -9.75 8.14
C PRO A 114 23.83 -10.95 8.30
N LYS A 115 24.25 -11.91 9.14
CA LYS A 115 23.47 -13.11 9.42
C LYS A 115 22.64 -12.89 10.67
N GLY A 116 21.43 -13.42 10.65
CA GLY A 116 20.60 -13.56 11.84
C GLY A 116 19.31 -12.76 11.77
N MET A 117 18.54 -12.90 12.84
CA MET A 117 17.20 -12.37 12.99
C MET A 117 17.23 -11.31 14.10
N SER A 118 16.73 -10.11 13.79
CA SER A 118 16.51 -9.06 14.79
C SER A 118 15.58 -9.54 15.89
N SER A 119 15.71 -8.96 17.10
CA SER A 119 14.77 -9.20 18.20
C SER A 119 13.34 -8.82 17.79
N ALA A 120 13.17 -7.65 17.20
CA ALA A 120 11.84 -7.18 16.76
C ALA A 120 11.15 -8.12 15.77
N PHE A 121 11.86 -8.71 14.80
CA PHE A 121 11.24 -9.70 13.91
C PHE A 121 10.93 -11.01 14.65
N ARG A 122 11.87 -11.46 15.50
CA ARG A 122 11.75 -12.71 16.27
C ARG A 122 10.55 -12.70 17.21
N ASP A 123 10.36 -11.61 17.91
CA ASP A 123 9.41 -11.56 19.03
C ASP A 123 8.00 -11.24 18.53
N TYR A 124 7.87 -10.49 17.43
CA TYR A 124 6.58 -9.95 16.99
C TYR A 124 6.01 -10.54 15.70
N ILE A 125 6.85 -11.15 14.85
CA ILE A 125 6.44 -11.64 13.52
C ILE A 125 6.70 -13.14 13.33
N TRP A 126 7.81 -13.63 13.87
CA TRP A 126 8.39 -14.91 13.49
C TRP A 126 7.43 -16.08 13.60
N ASP A 127 6.72 -16.18 14.72
CA ASP A 127 5.73 -17.23 14.99
C ASP A 127 4.58 -17.19 13.97
N LEU A 128 4.07 -16.01 13.63
CA LEU A 128 3.01 -15.82 12.63
C LEU A 128 3.47 -16.27 11.24
N TRP A 129 4.68 -15.86 10.83
CA TRP A 129 5.22 -16.25 9.55
C TRP A 129 5.52 -17.75 9.49
N LEU A 130 6.06 -18.32 10.56
CA LEU A 130 6.39 -19.74 10.62
C LEU A 130 5.12 -20.60 10.58
N ALA A 131 4.08 -20.21 11.33
CA ALA A 131 2.79 -20.87 11.30
C ALA A 131 2.19 -20.86 9.88
N MET A 132 2.20 -19.71 9.19
CA MET A 132 1.73 -19.61 7.81
C MET A 132 2.58 -20.42 6.82
N SER A 133 3.89 -20.52 7.06
CA SER A 133 4.82 -21.21 6.15
C SER A 133 4.76 -22.73 6.29
N LEU A 134 4.54 -23.24 7.51
CA LEU A 134 4.49 -24.69 7.78
C LEU A 134 3.07 -25.27 7.65
N HIS A 135 2.05 -24.47 7.95
CA HIS A 135 0.65 -24.90 7.96
C HIS A 135 -0.23 -23.92 7.16
N PRO A 136 0.01 -23.76 5.84
CA PRO A 136 -0.75 -22.79 5.04
C PRO A 136 -2.23 -23.19 5.00
N SER A 137 -3.10 -22.32 5.51
CA SER A 137 -4.54 -22.40 5.23
C SER A 137 -4.84 -21.85 3.84
N VAL A 138 -6.02 -22.17 3.31
CA VAL A 138 -6.48 -21.65 1.99
C VAL A 138 -6.39 -20.12 1.93
N ASN A 139 -6.65 -19.43 3.04
CA ASN A 139 -6.64 -17.97 3.12
C ASN A 139 -5.24 -17.37 3.28
N ASP A 140 -4.26 -18.12 3.79
CA ASP A 140 -2.90 -17.62 4.07
C ASP A 140 -2.09 -17.35 2.79
N SER A 141 -2.51 -17.92 1.67
CA SER A 141 -1.94 -17.65 0.35
C SER A 141 -2.26 -16.25 -0.18
N SER A 142 -3.30 -15.60 0.36
CA SER A 142 -3.76 -14.28 -0.08
C SER A 142 -2.90 -13.17 0.52
N SER A 143 -2.50 -12.20 -0.31
CA SER A 143 -1.74 -11.02 0.13
C SER A 143 -2.46 -10.24 1.23
N THR A 144 -3.79 -10.27 1.24
CA THR A 144 -4.62 -9.60 2.25
C THR A 144 -4.42 -10.15 3.67
N TYR A 145 -4.05 -11.43 3.81
CA TYR A 145 -3.91 -12.09 5.12
C TYR A 145 -2.47 -12.08 5.64
N LYS A 146 -1.49 -11.82 4.77
CA LYS A 146 -0.07 -11.79 5.15
C LYS A 146 0.21 -10.71 6.19
N PRO A 147 1.04 -11.02 7.21
CA PRO A 147 1.43 -10.06 8.25
C PRO A 147 2.39 -8.99 7.70
N PHE A 148 2.98 -9.24 6.53
CA PHE A 148 3.90 -8.31 5.86
C PHE A 148 3.15 -7.38 4.93
N PHE A 149 3.17 -6.08 5.23
CA PHE A 149 2.77 -5.05 4.28
C PHE A 149 3.57 -3.77 4.44
N SER A 150 3.79 -3.09 3.32
CA SER A 150 4.76 -1.99 3.21
C SER A 150 4.49 -0.86 4.19
N TRP A 151 3.22 -0.52 4.46
CA TRP A 151 2.88 0.55 5.41
C TRP A 151 3.26 0.22 6.86
N LEU A 152 3.01 -1.00 7.32
CA LEU A 152 3.40 -1.42 8.67
C LEU A 152 4.92 -1.49 8.78
N SER A 153 5.59 -2.08 7.79
CA SER A 153 7.06 -2.11 7.75
C SER A 153 7.66 -0.70 7.79
N MET A 154 7.13 0.25 7.01
CA MET A 154 7.59 1.64 7.06
C MET A 154 7.34 2.30 8.41
N TYR A 155 6.18 2.05 9.03
CA TYR A 155 5.86 2.60 10.35
C TYR A 155 6.78 2.04 11.42
N VAL A 156 7.01 0.73 11.46
CA VAL A 156 7.84 0.12 12.49
C VAL A 156 9.33 0.44 12.28
N GLU A 157 9.81 0.40 11.04
CA GLU A 157 11.24 0.62 10.77
C GLU A 157 11.66 2.10 10.81
N TYR A 158 10.76 3.03 10.45
CA TYR A 158 11.09 4.46 10.33
C TYR A 158 10.15 5.41 11.09
N GLY A 159 9.16 4.87 11.81
CA GLY A 159 8.25 5.63 12.66
C GLY A 159 7.17 6.42 11.92
N ALA A 160 6.32 7.10 12.69
CA ALA A 160 5.29 8.00 12.17
C ALA A 160 5.87 9.13 11.32
N ILE A 161 7.11 9.56 11.57
CA ILE A 161 7.77 10.62 10.79
C ILE A 161 7.88 10.19 9.31
N ALA A 162 8.32 8.97 9.02
CA ALA A 162 8.44 8.52 7.64
C ALA A 162 7.07 8.43 6.94
N ILE A 163 6.04 8.00 7.67
CA ILE A 163 4.66 7.98 7.16
C ILE A 163 4.21 9.40 6.79
N LEU A 164 4.45 10.38 7.67
CA LEU A 164 4.13 11.79 7.41
C LEU A 164 4.90 12.34 6.21
N VAL A 165 6.19 12.00 6.07
CA VAL A 165 7.01 12.40 4.90
C VAL A 165 6.44 11.81 3.62
N ILE A 166 6.08 10.51 3.61
CA ILE A 166 5.49 9.86 2.44
C ILE A 166 4.15 10.49 2.07
N VAL A 167 3.24 10.64 3.03
CA VAL A 167 1.91 11.24 2.81
C VAL A 167 2.04 12.70 2.35
N GLY A 168 2.96 13.47 2.97
CA GLY A 168 3.28 14.83 2.58
C GLY A 168 3.83 14.92 1.15
N PHE A 169 4.71 14.00 0.77
CA PHE A 169 5.26 13.91 -0.59
C PHE A 169 4.17 13.59 -1.62
N ILE A 170 3.28 12.63 -1.33
CA ILE A 170 2.12 12.33 -2.20
C ILE A 170 1.24 13.57 -2.35
N GLY A 171 0.88 14.22 -1.24
CA GLY A 171 0.08 15.45 -1.23
C GLY A 171 0.72 16.56 -2.05
N HIS A 172 2.04 16.72 -1.95
CA HIS A 172 2.82 17.66 -2.74
C HIS A 172 2.72 17.36 -4.25
N LEU A 173 2.93 16.10 -4.66
CA LEU A 173 2.82 15.69 -6.07
C LEU A 173 1.42 15.92 -6.63
N LEU A 174 0.37 15.50 -5.91
CA LEU A 174 -1.03 15.68 -6.32
C LEU A 174 -1.40 17.16 -6.44
N ARG A 175 -0.97 17.99 -5.48
CA ARG A 175 -1.18 19.45 -5.52
C ARG A 175 -0.47 20.08 -6.73
N ARG A 176 0.75 19.63 -7.05
CA ARG A 176 1.50 20.13 -8.21
C ARG A 176 0.85 19.72 -9.54
N LEU A 177 0.36 18.50 -9.66
CA LEU A 177 -0.42 18.06 -10.82
C LEU A 177 -1.73 18.85 -10.96
N ARG A 178 -2.44 19.10 -9.85
CA ARG A 178 -3.64 19.94 -9.83
C ARG A 178 -3.37 21.36 -10.32
N ARG A 179 -2.24 21.97 -9.94
CA ARG A 179 -1.88 23.31 -10.45
C ARG A 179 -1.55 23.31 -11.95
N SER A 180 -1.06 22.19 -12.47
CA SER A 180 -0.64 22.06 -13.87
C SER A 180 -1.82 21.85 -14.84
N MET A 181 -3.05 21.66 -14.35
CA MET A 181 -4.23 21.34 -15.16
C MET A 181 -4.87 22.54 -15.88
N ASN A 182 -4.45 23.77 -15.59
CA ASN A 182 -5.06 24.97 -16.17
C ASN A 182 -4.82 25.03 -17.69
N GLY A 183 -5.90 25.00 -18.49
CA GLY A 183 -5.89 25.32 -19.93
C GLY A 183 -6.55 24.32 -20.88
N SER A 184 -6.79 23.05 -20.50
CA SER A 184 -7.45 22.08 -21.39
C SER A 184 -8.10 20.91 -20.64
N SER A 185 -9.24 20.41 -21.15
CA SER A 185 -9.92 19.20 -20.65
C SER A 185 -9.03 17.96 -20.76
N MET A 186 -8.23 17.84 -21.82
CA MET A 186 -7.32 16.73 -22.05
C MET A 186 -6.22 16.66 -20.97
N ARG A 187 -5.65 17.82 -20.61
CA ARG A 187 -4.65 17.91 -19.52
C ARG A 187 -5.24 17.50 -18.18
N ARG A 188 -6.50 17.85 -17.92
CA ARG A 188 -7.19 17.44 -16.69
C ARG A 188 -7.37 15.92 -16.63
N LEU A 189 -7.75 15.29 -17.75
CA LEU A 189 -7.87 13.84 -17.82
C LEU A 189 -6.51 13.17 -17.57
N GLN A 190 -5.45 13.62 -18.24
CA GLN A 190 -4.10 13.12 -18.04
C GLN A 190 -3.62 13.27 -16.58
N ALA A 191 -3.84 14.44 -15.96
CA ALA A 191 -3.49 14.67 -14.56
C ALA A 191 -4.28 13.77 -13.59
N THR A 192 -5.54 13.49 -13.91
CA THR A 192 -6.41 12.59 -13.14
C THR A 192 -5.91 11.15 -13.24
N SER A 193 -5.61 10.66 -14.45
CA SER A 193 -5.07 9.32 -14.66
C SER A 193 -3.72 9.14 -13.97
N LEU A 194 -2.82 10.13 -14.08
CA LEU A 194 -1.53 10.09 -13.40
C LEU A 194 -1.68 10.12 -11.87
N SER A 195 -2.58 10.94 -11.35
CA SER A 195 -2.86 10.98 -9.91
C SER A 195 -3.44 9.67 -9.40
N ALA A 196 -4.34 9.05 -10.17
CA ALA A 196 -4.84 7.72 -9.88
C ALA A 196 -3.71 6.68 -9.86
N GLY A 197 -2.76 6.76 -10.81
CA GLY A 197 -1.57 5.90 -10.84
C GLY A 197 -0.68 6.08 -9.60
N ILE A 198 -0.41 7.34 -9.21
CA ILE A 198 0.37 7.65 -7.99
C ILE A 198 -0.33 7.05 -6.77
N VAL A 199 -1.61 7.38 -6.54
CA VAL A 199 -2.37 6.87 -5.40
C VAL A 199 -2.43 5.34 -5.42
N PHE A 200 -2.60 4.73 -6.58
CA PHE A 200 -2.63 3.28 -6.74
C PHE A 200 -1.32 2.63 -6.27
N VAL A 201 -0.16 3.14 -6.68
CA VAL A 201 1.14 2.60 -6.24
C VAL A 201 1.32 2.69 -4.72
N PHE A 202 0.84 3.76 -4.09
CA PHE A 202 0.89 3.86 -2.63
C PHE A 202 -0.13 2.95 -1.94
N MET A 203 -1.32 2.75 -2.53
CA MET A 203 -2.31 1.79 -2.03
C MET A 203 -1.83 0.34 -2.15
N LEU A 204 -0.98 -0.01 -3.13
CA LEU A 204 -0.36 -1.33 -3.22
C LEU A 204 0.46 -1.66 -1.96
N GLY A 205 1.02 -0.65 -1.29
CA GLY A 205 1.74 -0.83 -0.03
C GLY A 205 0.87 -1.36 1.13
N ALA A 206 -0.46 -1.30 1.02
CA ALA A 206 -1.38 -1.86 2.02
C ALA A 206 -1.65 -3.37 1.83
N GLN A 207 -1.22 -3.95 0.70
CA GLN A 207 -1.49 -5.35 0.37
C GLN A 207 -0.33 -6.26 0.74
N GLU A 208 0.89 -5.94 0.35
CA GLU A 208 2.09 -6.72 0.70
C GLU A 208 3.30 -5.76 0.76
N ASN A 209 4.50 -6.29 0.95
CA ASN A 209 5.77 -5.57 0.76
C ASN A 209 6.05 -5.26 -0.73
N TYR A 210 5.05 -4.70 -1.43
CA TYR A 210 5.17 -4.33 -2.84
C TYR A 210 6.22 -3.25 -3.07
N TRP A 211 6.42 -2.33 -2.12
CA TRP A 211 7.43 -1.28 -2.25
C TRP A 211 8.86 -1.82 -2.27
N GLU A 212 9.07 -3.04 -1.76
CA GLU A 212 10.36 -3.74 -1.80
C GLU A 212 10.54 -4.57 -3.08
N THR A 213 9.49 -4.70 -3.91
CA THR A 213 9.56 -5.40 -5.19
C THR A 213 9.87 -4.40 -6.30
N SER A 214 11.13 -3.95 -6.35
CA SER A 214 11.59 -2.96 -7.34
C SER A 214 11.27 -3.37 -8.78
N GLN A 215 11.41 -4.65 -9.13
CA GLN A 215 11.10 -5.18 -10.46
C GLN A 215 9.65 -4.95 -10.88
N ALA A 216 8.70 -5.01 -9.95
CA ALA A 216 7.28 -4.82 -10.23
C ALA A 216 6.90 -3.33 -10.38
N LEU A 217 7.59 -2.44 -9.65
CA LEU A 217 7.25 -1.02 -9.60
C LEU A 217 8.05 -0.16 -10.58
N LEU A 218 9.29 -0.53 -10.89
CA LEU A 218 10.24 0.32 -11.61
C LEU A 218 9.70 0.79 -12.96
N VAL A 219 9.18 -0.12 -13.78
CA VAL A 219 8.64 0.22 -15.11
C VAL A 219 7.46 1.19 -14.99
N GLY A 220 6.52 0.91 -14.07
CA GLY A 220 5.37 1.77 -13.82
C GLY A 220 5.78 3.16 -13.31
N LEU A 221 6.73 3.23 -12.39
CA LEU A 221 7.27 4.49 -11.86
C LEU A 221 7.98 5.30 -12.94
N MET A 222 8.74 4.67 -13.84
CA MET A 222 9.37 5.35 -14.98
C MET A 222 8.34 5.95 -15.94
N VAL A 223 7.31 5.18 -16.31
CA VAL A 223 6.21 5.69 -17.15
C VAL A 223 5.51 6.86 -16.49
N MET A 224 5.17 6.74 -15.21
CA MET A 224 4.54 7.83 -14.45
C MET A 224 5.45 9.07 -14.37
N LYS A 225 6.76 8.91 -14.22
CA LYS A 225 7.73 10.02 -14.22
C LYS A 225 7.75 10.75 -15.57
N VAL A 226 7.72 10.02 -16.69
CA VAL A 226 7.64 10.60 -18.04
C VAL A 226 6.34 11.38 -18.23
N LEU A 227 5.20 10.79 -17.84
CA LEU A 227 3.89 11.45 -17.89
C LEU A 227 3.84 12.71 -17.03
N TYR A 228 4.40 12.62 -15.82
CA TYR A 228 4.53 13.75 -14.90
C TYR A 228 5.36 14.89 -15.50
N ALA A 229 6.49 14.56 -16.12
CA ALA A 229 7.35 15.53 -16.76
C ALA A 229 6.66 16.21 -17.96
N ASN A 230 5.97 15.44 -18.80
CA ASN A 230 5.21 15.98 -19.94
C ASN A 230 4.14 16.97 -19.48
N LEU A 231 3.38 16.62 -18.43
CA LEU A 231 2.33 17.48 -17.88
C LEU A 231 2.88 18.77 -17.24
N THR A 232 4.02 18.67 -16.55
CA THR A 232 4.53 19.77 -15.72
C THR A 232 5.43 20.74 -16.50
N TYR A 233 6.23 20.25 -17.46
CA TYR A 233 7.28 21.05 -18.11
C TYR A 233 6.95 21.50 -19.53
N ARG A 234 6.04 20.82 -20.26
CA ARG A 234 5.71 21.18 -21.66
C ARG A 234 5.06 22.56 -21.81
N LYS A 235 4.51 23.13 -20.74
CA LYS A 235 3.84 24.44 -20.76
C LYS A 235 4.80 25.64 -20.86
N ARG A 236 6.12 25.46 -20.73
CA ARG A 236 7.08 26.58 -20.74
C ARG A 236 7.69 26.91 -22.11
N GLY A 237 7.44 26.11 -23.16
CA GLY A 237 8.14 26.27 -24.44
C GLY A 237 7.25 26.52 -25.66
N GLY A 238 5.95 26.76 -25.49
CA GLY A 238 4.97 26.72 -26.60
C GLY A 238 4.31 28.04 -27.00
N ASP A 239 4.42 29.11 -26.20
CA ASP A 239 3.69 30.37 -26.47
C ASP A 239 4.57 31.42 -27.19
N GLY A 240 5.55 30.96 -27.98
CA GLY A 240 6.55 31.81 -28.65
C GLY A 240 6.57 31.75 -30.18
N HIS A 241 5.54 31.19 -30.83
CA HIS A 241 5.39 31.20 -32.28
C HIS A 241 3.98 31.61 -32.68
#